data_AF-A0A0R2P1R0-F1
#
_entry.id   AF-A0A0R2P1R0-F1
#
_cell.length_a   1.000
_cell.length_b   1.000
_cell.length_c   1.000
_cell.angle_alpha   90.00
_cell.angle_beta   90.00
_cell.angle_gamma   90.00
#
_symmetry.space_group_name_H-M   'P 1'
#
loop_
_entity.id
_entity.type
_entity.pdbx_description
1 polymer ?
#
loop_
_entity_poly.entity_id
_entity_poly.type
_entity_poly.pdbx_seq_one_letter_code
_entity_poly.pdbx_strand_id
1 'polypeptide(L)'
;IEITLEANPDSLTQEFLDEIKSAGATRISMGMQSAVGSVLKVLDRTHNPESVGRAVSMVRAAGFEHVSVDLIYGSPGETIDDWRRSLEYALALDIDHISAYALIVEKGTKLAAQINRGELTMPPDDQSADKYLLADQLFEAAGFNWYELSNWSKPGGQCRHNIAYWDGSFWWGVGAGAHSYLNGKRWWNVKHPSSYQEKILQGQSPELSHELLTPENLSDEFIMLQIRRREGILHNHLNSAQIAKAEEFLSSGFLDSASWQDMRLVLSRDGRLIADKIVRELVL
;
A
#
# COMPACT_ATOMS: atom_id res chain seq x y z
N ILE A 1 16.28 1.57 13.38
CA ILE A 1 15.12 2.46 13.12
C ILE A 1 15.04 2.58 11.60
N GLU A 2 13.85 2.54 11.00
CA GLU A 2 13.69 2.82 9.56
C GLU A 2 13.26 4.28 9.39
N ILE A 3 13.89 4.99 8.45
CA ILE A 3 13.50 6.34 8.02
C ILE A 3 13.25 6.27 6.52
N THR A 4 11.99 6.37 6.14
CA THR A 4 11.52 6.23 4.76
C THR A 4 11.11 7.58 4.20
N LEU A 5 11.50 7.86 2.96
CA LEU A 5 11.02 9.01 2.20
C LEU A 5 10.29 8.56 0.94
N GLU A 6 9.21 9.24 0.61
CA GLU A 6 8.57 9.14 -0.70
C GLU A 6 9.13 10.23 -1.62
N ALA A 7 9.37 9.88 -2.88
CA ALA A 7 9.91 10.80 -3.86
C ALA A 7 9.23 10.64 -5.22
N ASN A 8 9.06 11.77 -5.92
CA ASN A 8 8.84 11.75 -7.36
C ASN A 8 10.20 11.48 -8.04
N PRO A 9 10.31 10.49 -8.94
CA PRO A 9 11.55 10.23 -9.69
C PRO A 9 12.20 11.47 -10.31
N ASP A 10 11.40 12.43 -10.78
CA ASP A 10 11.89 13.63 -11.47
C ASP A 10 12.43 14.71 -10.53
N SER A 11 12.15 14.64 -9.23
CA SER A 11 12.55 15.67 -8.25
C SER A 11 13.85 15.34 -7.53
N LEU A 12 14.44 14.17 -7.76
CA LEU A 12 15.65 13.75 -7.05
C LEU A 12 16.91 14.39 -7.67
N THR A 13 17.71 15.01 -6.81
CA THR A 13 19.06 15.49 -7.15
C THR A 13 20.09 14.79 -6.26
N GLN A 14 21.36 14.79 -6.68
CA GLN A 14 22.43 14.20 -5.87
C GLN A 14 22.56 14.93 -4.53
N GLU A 15 22.48 16.25 -4.54
CA GLU A 15 22.58 17.09 -3.34
C GLU A 15 21.48 16.74 -2.33
N PHE A 16 20.25 16.56 -2.81
CA PHE A 16 19.14 16.14 -1.95
C PHE A 16 19.41 14.77 -1.34
N LEU A 17 19.81 13.79 -2.16
CA LEU A 17 20.10 12.42 -1.69
C LEU A 17 21.21 12.40 -0.63
N ASP A 18 22.28 13.16 -0.83
CA ASP A 18 23.38 13.26 0.14
C ASP A 18 22.91 13.88 1.47
N GLU A 19 22.07 14.91 1.40
CA GLU A 19 21.50 15.59 2.57
C GLU A 19 20.59 14.64 3.37
N ILE A 20 19.61 14.01 2.73
CA ILE A 20 18.68 13.12 3.44
C ILE A 20 19.37 11.84 3.93
N LYS A 21 20.38 11.34 3.21
CA LYS A 21 21.19 10.22 3.67
C LYS A 21 21.98 10.58 4.93
N SER A 22 22.58 11.78 4.95
CA SER A 22 23.28 12.31 6.12
C SER A 22 22.35 12.56 7.30
N ALA A 23 21.07 12.88 7.04
CA ALA A 23 20.02 12.98 8.06
C ALA A 23 19.54 11.60 8.59
N GLY A 24 20.04 10.49 8.03
CA GLY A 24 19.77 9.12 8.51
C GLY A 24 18.72 8.36 7.71
N ALA A 25 18.27 8.87 6.56
CA ALA A 25 17.33 8.16 5.70
C ALA A 25 17.87 6.78 5.27
N THR A 26 17.03 5.75 5.40
CA THR A 26 17.40 4.34 5.11
C THR A 26 16.70 3.81 3.87
N ARG A 27 15.52 4.34 3.53
CA ARG A 27 14.66 3.87 2.44
C ARG A 27 14.14 5.04 1.60
N ILE A 28 14.06 4.84 0.29
CA ILE A 28 13.32 5.73 -0.62
C ILE A 28 12.28 4.92 -1.40
N SER A 29 11.03 5.36 -1.39
CA SER A 29 9.96 4.86 -2.27
C SER A 29 9.69 5.84 -3.40
N MET A 30 9.68 5.34 -4.63
CA MET A 30 9.47 6.16 -5.82
C MET A 30 8.15 5.83 -6.50
N GLY A 31 7.36 6.87 -6.74
CA GLY A 31 6.09 6.73 -7.44
C GLY A 31 6.25 6.49 -8.94
N MET A 32 6.47 5.24 -9.36
CA MET A 32 6.59 4.84 -10.78
C MET A 32 5.23 4.85 -11.50
N GLN A 33 4.20 4.33 -10.85
CA GLN A 33 2.82 4.13 -11.30
C GLN A 33 2.66 3.18 -12.49
N SER A 34 3.28 3.48 -13.64
CA SER A 34 3.27 2.66 -14.84
C SER A 34 4.48 2.96 -15.71
N ALA A 35 4.96 1.97 -16.47
CA ALA A 35 5.97 2.19 -17.52
C ALA A 35 5.34 2.67 -18.85
N VAL A 36 4.00 2.77 -18.91
CA VAL A 36 3.25 3.06 -20.14
C VAL A 36 2.74 4.49 -20.13
N GLY A 37 3.23 5.31 -21.06
CA GLY A 37 2.93 6.75 -21.11
C GLY A 37 1.45 7.09 -21.26
N SER A 38 0.66 6.28 -21.98
CA SER A 38 -0.80 6.48 -22.08
C SER A 38 -1.51 6.26 -20.73
N VAL A 39 -1.07 5.27 -19.94
CA VAL A 39 -1.58 5.01 -18.59
C VAL A 39 -1.21 6.15 -17.64
N LEU A 40 0.05 6.60 -17.66
CA LEU A 40 0.49 7.75 -16.87
C LEU A 40 -0.32 9.02 -17.15
N LYS A 41 -0.67 9.26 -18.42
CA LYS A 41 -1.50 10.39 -18.82
C LYS A 41 -2.92 10.31 -18.23
N VAL A 42 -3.51 9.11 -18.14
CA VAL A 42 -4.80 8.89 -17.49
C VAL A 42 -4.71 9.17 -15.99
N LEU A 43 -3.59 8.81 -15.37
CA LEU A 43 -3.29 9.07 -13.95
C LEU A 43 -2.84 10.52 -13.66
N ASP A 44 -2.88 11.40 -14.66
CA ASP A 44 -2.41 12.80 -14.59
C ASP A 44 -0.94 12.92 -14.11
N ARG A 45 -0.11 11.92 -14.46
CA ARG A 45 1.31 11.87 -14.13
C ARG A 45 2.15 12.42 -15.29
N THR A 46 3.10 13.28 -14.96
CA THR A 46 3.93 14.00 -15.92
C THR A 46 5.34 13.43 -16.07
N HIS A 47 5.71 12.44 -15.25
CA HIS A 47 7.05 11.89 -15.29
C HIS A 47 7.29 11.00 -16.51
N ASN A 48 8.53 10.99 -16.98
CA ASN A 48 8.95 10.09 -18.05
C ASN A 48 9.24 8.71 -17.43
N PRO A 49 8.66 7.59 -17.93
CA PRO A 49 9.03 6.26 -17.46
C PRO A 49 10.55 6.00 -17.38
N GLU A 50 11.34 6.56 -18.31
CA GLU A 50 12.80 6.43 -18.31
C GLU A 50 13.49 7.15 -17.14
N SER A 51 12.84 8.13 -16.50
CA SER A 51 13.41 8.82 -15.33
C SER A 51 13.43 7.93 -14.10
N VAL A 52 12.53 6.95 -13.99
CA VAL A 52 12.46 6.00 -12.86
C VAL A 52 13.75 5.21 -12.75
N GLY A 53 14.23 4.60 -13.84
CA GLY A 53 15.48 3.83 -13.83
C GLY A 53 16.71 4.66 -13.49
N ARG A 54 16.77 5.91 -13.95
CA ARG A 54 17.85 6.85 -13.59
C ARG A 54 17.80 7.22 -12.11
N ALA A 55 16.60 7.51 -11.60
CA ALA A 55 16.39 7.83 -10.20
C ALA A 55 16.78 6.66 -9.28
N VAL A 56 16.36 5.43 -9.59
CA VAL A 56 16.79 4.22 -8.87
C VAL A 56 18.32 4.10 -8.85
N SER A 57 18.97 4.29 -10.00
CA SER A 57 20.43 4.20 -10.10
C SER A 57 21.13 5.26 -9.24
N MET A 58 20.61 6.49 -9.22
CA MET A 58 21.12 7.57 -8.37
C MET A 58 20.95 7.25 -6.88
N VAL A 59 19.77 6.79 -6.47
CA VAL A 59 19.47 6.41 -5.09
C VAL A 59 20.40 5.28 -4.62
N ARG A 60 20.62 4.26 -5.46
CA ARG A 60 21.56 3.18 -5.17
C ARG A 60 23.00 3.67 -5.07
N ALA A 61 23.43 4.52 -6.00
CA ALA A 61 24.76 5.13 -5.96
C ALA A 61 25.00 6.00 -4.71
N ALA A 62 23.95 6.65 -4.19
CA ALA A 62 23.98 7.39 -2.93
C ALA A 62 24.01 6.49 -1.67
N GLY A 63 24.01 5.15 -1.83
CA GLY A 63 24.17 4.20 -0.74
C GLY A 63 22.90 3.91 0.07
N PHE A 64 21.72 4.11 -0.51
CA PHE A 64 20.47 3.65 0.10
C PHE A 64 20.34 2.13 0.06
N GLU A 65 20.09 1.54 1.22
CA GLU A 65 19.97 0.09 1.40
C GLU A 65 18.64 -0.42 0.81
N HIS A 66 17.56 0.33 1.02
CA HIS A 66 16.23 -0.03 0.56
C HIS A 66 15.70 0.95 -0.48
N VAL A 67 15.22 0.42 -1.60
CA VAL A 67 14.69 1.21 -2.71
C VAL A 67 13.44 0.50 -3.23
N SER A 68 12.33 1.23 -3.23
CA SER A 68 11.05 0.73 -3.69
C SER A 68 10.48 1.54 -4.84
N VAL A 69 9.61 0.89 -5.61
CA VAL A 69 8.74 1.56 -6.59
C VAL A 69 7.28 1.21 -6.32
N ASP A 70 6.43 2.21 -6.49
CA ASP A 70 4.99 2.08 -6.33
C ASP A 70 4.31 2.06 -7.69
N LEU A 71 3.48 1.06 -7.95
CA LEU A 71 2.72 0.88 -9.18
C LEU A 71 1.21 1.00 -8.92
N ILE A 72 0.46 1.39 -9.95
CA ILE A 72 -1.00 1.44 -9.93
C ILE A 72 -1.53 0.65 -11.12
N TYR A 73 -2.38 -0.33 -10.86
CA TYR A 73 -3.06 -1.14 -11.88
C TYR A 73 -4.57 -0.88 -11.87
N GLY A 74 -5.25 -1.28 -12.95
CA GLY A 74 -6.70 -1.08 -13.09
C GLY A 74 -7.07 0.31 -13.61
N SER A 75 -6.14 0.97 -14.30
CA SER A 75 -6.40 2.28 -14.90
C SER A 75 -7.32 2.17 -16.13
N PRO A 76 -8.21 3.15 -16.39
CA PRO A 76 -9.00 3.20 -17.62
C PRO A 76 -8.14 3.07 -18.89
N GLY A 77 -8.48 2.11 -19.74
CA GLY A 77 -7.77 1.84 -21.00
C GLY A 77 -6.46 1.08 -20.86
N GLU A 78 -6.02 0.72 -19.65
CA GLU A 78 -4.82 -0.10 -19.43
C GLU A 78 -5.11 -1.58 -19.76
N THR A 79 -4.36 -2.12 -20.71
CA THR A 79 -4.44 -3.55 -21.07
C THR A 79 -3.60 -4.42 -20.13
N ILE A 80 -3.82 -5.74 -20.17
CA ILE A 80 -2.98 -6.69 -19.42
C ILE A 80 -1.51 -6.68 -19.91
N ASP A 81 -1.28 -6.40 -21.20
CA ASP A 81 0.07 -6.32 -21.75
C ASP A 81 0.78 -5.01 -21.34
N ASP A 82 0.03 -3.91 -21.21
CA ASP A 82 0.56 -2.66 -20.63
C ASP A 82 0.97 -2.85 -19.16
N TRP A 83 0.15 -3.59 -18.42
CA TRP A 83 0.46 -3.96 -17.04
C TRP A 83 1.70 -4.86 -16.96
N ARG A 84 1.77 -5.91 -17.79
CA ARG A 84 2.95 -6.79 -17.88
C ARG A 84 4.22 -5.98 -18.16
N ARG A 85 4.19 -5.04 -19.11
CA ARG A 85 5.34 -4.17 -19.41
C ARG A 85 5.79 -3.36 -18.20
N SER A 86 4.84 -2.87 -17.39
CA SER A 86 5.15 -2.13 -16.17
C SER A 86 5.78 -3.01 -15.10
N LEU A 87 5.28 -4.24 -14.92
CA LEU A 87 5.84 -5.24 -14.02
C LEU A 87 7.26 -5.64 -14.42
N GLU A 88 7.48 -5.99 -15.68
CA GLU A 88 8.79 -6.37 -16.22
C GLU A 88 9.80 -5.22 -16.11
N TYR A 89 9.36 -3.98 -16.36
CA TYR A 89 10.20 -2.81 -16.16
C TYR A 89 10.61 -2.66 -14.70
N ALA A 90 9.66 -2.74 -13.75
CA ALA A 90 9.95 -2.64 -12.32
C ALA A 90 10.92 -3.75 -11.86
N LEU A 91 10.71 -4.99 -12.32
CA LEU A 91 11.57 -6.13 -12.00
C LEU A 91 13.00 -6.01 -12.56
N ALA A 92 13.20 -5.23 -13.62
CA ALA A 92 14.52 -4.95 -14.18
C ALA A 92 15.30 -3.88 -13.38
N LEU A 93 14.66 -3.17 -12.46
CA LEU A 93 15.29 -2.15 -11.62
C LEU A 93 16.07 -2.80 -10.46
N ASP A 94 17.12 -2.12 -10.01
CA ASP A 94 17.85 -2.51 -8.80
C ASP A 94 17.07 -2.09 -7.54
N ILE A 95 15.98 -2.80 -7.26
CA ILE A 95 15.06 -2.56 -6.14
C ILE A 95 14.90 -3.82 -5.29
N ASP A 96 14.45 -3.64 -4.05
CA ASP A 96 14.21 -4.73 -3.10
C ASP A 96 12.77 -4.79 -2.59
N HIS A 97 11.94 -3.84 -2.99
CA HIS A 97 10.54 -3.76 -2.61
C HIS A 97 9.69 -3.16 -3.74
N ILE A 98 8.48 -3.68 -3.90
CA ILE A 98 7.49 -3.21 -4.87
C ILE A 98 6.13 -3.10 -4.18
N SER A 99 5.47 -1.95 -4.34
CA SER A 99 4.06 -1.79 -4.03
C SER A 99 3.24 -1.83 -5.33
N ALA A 100 2.11 -2.52 -5.36
CA ALA A 100 1.16 -2.47 -6.47
C ALA A 100 -0.27 -2.31 -5.94
N TYR A 101 -0.89 -1.18 -6.27
CA TYR A 101 -2.21 -0.81 -5.78
C TYR A 101 -3.25 -0.85 -6.90
N ALA A 102 -4.45 -1.35 -6.60
CA ALA A 102 -5.60 -1.13 -7.45
C ALA A 102 -5.94 0.37 -7.46
N LEU A 103 -6.26 0.92 -8.63
CA LEU A 103 -6.69 2.30 -8.76
C LEU A 103 -8.00 2.54 -8.01
N ILE A 104 -7.95 3.38 -6.98
CA ILE A 104 -9.12 3.89 -6.27
C ILE A 104 -9.46 5.28 -6.83
N VAL A 105 -10.70 5.43 -7.30
CA VAL A 105 -11.20 6.70 -7.85
C VAL A 105 -11.81 7.53 -6.74
N GLU A 106 -11.06 8.51 -6.25
CA GLU A 106 -11.51 9.40 -5.19
C GLU A 106 -12.53 10.43 -5.67
N LYS A 107 -13.59 10.64 -4.87
CA LYS A 107 -14.62 11.65 -5.17
C LYS A 107 -14.01 13.05 -5.20
N GLY A 108 -14.41 13.84 -6.21
CA GLY A 108 -13.91 15.21 -6.39
C GLY A 108 -12.61 15.32 -7.17
N THR A 109 -12.01 14.21 -7.60
CA THR A 109 -10.86 14.24 -8.51
C THR A 109 -11.26 14.52 -9.95
N LYS A 110 -10.30 15.00 -10.75
CA LYS A 110 -10.43 15.16 -12.21
C LYS A 110 -10.83 13.85 -12.88
N LEU A 111 -10.19 12.74 -12.48
CA LEU A 111 -10.49 11.40 -12.98
C LEU A 111 -11.94 10.99 -12.71
N ALA A 112 -12.43 11.18 -11.47
CA ALA A 112 -13.83 10.93 -11.14
C ALA A 112 -14.80 11.74 -12.01
N ALA A 113 -14.46 13.01 -12.27
CA ALA A 113 -15.27 13.86 -13.14
C ALA A 113 -15.28 13.38 -14.60
N GLN A 114 -14.17 12.88 -15.14
CA GLN A 114 -14.09 12.32 -16.50
C GLN A 114 -14.90 11.02 -16.62
N ILE A 115 -14.82 10.13 -15.63
CA ILE A 115 -15.60 8.89 -15.58
C ILE A 115 -17.10 9.20 -15.50
N ASN A 116 -17.50 10.13 -14.65
CA ASN A 116 -18.91 10.53 -14.51
C ASN A 116 -19.49 11.14 -15.80
N ARG A 117 -18.65 11.77 -16.64
CA ARG A 117 -19.05 12.27 -17.97
C ARG A 117 -19.02 11.20 -19.07
N GLY A 118 -18.59 9.98 -18.76
CA GLY A 118 -18.45 8.89 -19.73
C GLY A 118 -17.24 9.02 -20.67
N GLU A 119 -16.29 9.90 -20.36
CA GLU A 119 -15.07 10.10 -21.16
C GLU A 119 -14.06 8.95 -20.95
N LEU A 120 -14.10 8.34 -19.76
CA LEU A 120 -13.26 7.21 -19.37
C LEU A 120 -14.14 6.12 -18.75
N THR A 121 -13.79 4.87 -19.00
CA THR A 121 -14.50 3.71 -18.46
C THR A 121 -13.58 2.92 -17.55
N MET A 122 -14.02 2.66 -16.32
CA MET A 122 -13.29 1.79 -15.41
C MET A 122 -13.32 0.35 -15.91
N PRO A 123 -12.20 -0.39 -15.82
CA PRO A 123 -12.22 -1.82 -16.10
C PRO A 123 -13.12 -2.56 -15.09
N PRO A 124 -13.70 -3.70 -15.47
CA PRO A 124 -14.41 -4.56 -14.55
C PRO A 124 -13.46 -5.17 -13.52
N ASP A 125 -14.00 -5.53 -12.34
CA ASP A 125 -13.21 -6.07 -11.21
C ASP A 125 -12.40 -7.32 -11.58
N ASP A 126 -12.94 -8.19 -12.44
CA ASP A 126 -12.24 -9.40 -12.92
C ASP A 126 -10.92 -9.06 -13.64
N GLN A 127 -10.86 -7.96 -14.40
CA GLN A 127 -9.61 -7.53 -15.03
C GLN A 127 -8.59 -7.02 -14.01
N SER A 128 -9.05 -6.39 -12.92
CA SER A 128 -8.18 -5.97 -11.82
C SER A 128 -7.65 -7.19 -11.04
N ALA A 129 -8.48 -8.22 -10.87
CA ALA A 129 -8.08 -9.49 -10.29
C ALA A 129 -7.01 -10.20 -11.13
N ASP A 130 -7.21 -10.29 -12.45
CA ASP A 130 -6.21 -10.86 -13.37
C ASP A 130 -4.87 -10.12 -13.30
N LYS A 131 -4.90 -8.78 -13.20
CA LYS A 131 -3.70 -7.94 -13.04
C LYS A 131 -2.98 -8.20 -11.72
N TYR A 132 -3.73 -8.35 -10.62
CA TYR A 132 -3.14 -8.71 -9.31
C TYR A 132 -2.46 -10.08 -9.36
N LEU A 133 -3.13 -11.09 -9.92
CA LEU A 133 -2.61 -12.45 -10.05
C LEU A 133 -1.34 -12.48 -10.90
N LEU A 134 -1.32 -11.73 -12.01
CA LEU A 134 -0.14 -11.60 -12.86
C LEU A 134 1.03 -10.95 -12.11
N ALA A 135 0.77 -9.89 -11.34
CA ALA A 135 1.79 -9.21 -10.53
C ALA A 135 2.40 -10.17 -9.51
N ASP A 136 1.56 -10.83 -8.72
CA ASP A 136 2.00 -11.79 -7.70
C ASP A 136 2.83 -12.93 -8.30
N GLN A 137 2.40 -13.49 -9.44
CA GLN A 137 3.13 -14.54 -10.14
C GLN A 137 4.52 -14.08 -10.61
N LEU A 138 4.61 -12.91 -11.25
CA LEU A 138 5.89 -12.41 -11.78
C LEU A 138 6.84 -11.99 -10.66
N PHE A 139 6.32 -11.38 -9.59
CA PHE A 139 7.10 -11.00 -8.42
C PHE A 139 7.66 -12.22 -7.69
N GLU A 140 6.84 -13.24 -7.44
CA GLU A 140 7.27 -14.49 -6.81
C GLU A 140 8.36 -15.18 -7.65
N ALA A 141 8.18 -15.28 -8.97
CA ALA A 141 9.17 -15.84 -9.87
C ALA A 141 10.52 -15.08 -9.86
N ALA A 142 10.49 -13.78 -9.56
CA ALA A 142 11.68 -12.93 -9.43
C ALA A 142 12.25 -12.90 -8.00
N GLY A 143 11.71 -13.68 -7.06
CA GLY A 143 12.17 -13.76 -5.67
C GLY A 143 11.62 -12.68 -4.73
N PHE A 144 10.60 -11.93 -5.16
CA PHE A 144 9.86 -11.01 -4.30
C PHE A 144 8.68 -11.76 -3.66
N ASN A 145 8.61 -11.72 -2.33
CA ASN A 145 7.59 -12.42 -1.56
C ASN A 145 6.53 -11.42 -1.07
N TRP A 146 5.27 -11.82 -1.21
CA TRP A 146 4.12 -11.12 -0.62
C TRP A 146 4.25 -11.10 0.90
N TYR A 147 4.13 -9.91 1.51
CA TYR A 147 4.14 -9.77 2.97
C TYR A 147 2.91 -9.01 3.50
N GLU A 148 2.29 -8.16 2.69
CA GLU A 148 0.96 -7.61 2.94
C GLU A 148 0.24 -7.33 1.62
N LEU A 149 -1.08 -7.06 1.67
CA LEU A 149 -2.00 -7.13 0.52
C LEU A 149 -1.51 -6.47 -0.79
N SER A 150 -0.80 -5.35 -0.72
CA SER A 150 -0.35 -4.56 -1.87
C SER A 150 1.17 -4.48 -2.03
N ASN A 151 1.97 -5.27 -1.29
CA ASN A 151 3.41 -5.13 -1.22
C ASN A 151 4.14 -6.47 -1.26
N TRP A 152 5.24 -6.47 -2.02
CA TRP A 152 6.16 -7.59 -2.17
C TRP A 152 7.59 -7.11 -1.93
N SER A 153 8.44 -7.98 -1.42
CA SER A 153 9.85 -7.64 -1.18
C SER A 153 10.77 -8.83 -1.31
N LYS A 154 12.03 -8.57 -1.65
CA LYS A 154 13.11 -9.52 -1.42
C LYS A 154 13.31 -9.72 0.09
N PRO A 155 13.89 -10.84 0.54
CA PRO A 155 14.17 -11.05 1.96
C PRO A 155 14.94 -9.87 2.58
N GLY A 156 14.41 -9.30 3.68
CA GLY A 156 14.97 -8.12 4.34
C GLY A 156 14.52 -6.78 3.76
N GLY A 157 13.86 -6.76 2.60
CA GLY A 157 13.35 -5.55 1.94
C GLY A 157 12.00 -5.07 2.45
N GLN A 158 11.36 -5.76 3.40
CA GLN A 158 10.04 -5.40 3.94
C GLN A 158 10.04 -3.98 4.53
N CYS A 159 9.06 -3.16 4.15
CA CYS A 159 8.91 -1.81 4.69
C CYS A 159 8.37 -1.87 6.13
N ARG A 160 9.18 -1.48 7.10
CA ARG A 160 8.81 -1.51 8.52
C ARG A 160 7.73 -0.47 8.83
N HIS A 161 7.74 0.67 8.14
CA HIS A 161 6.70 1.68 8.22
C HIS A 161 5.32 1.10 7.82
N ASN A 162 5.24 0.38 6.69
CA ASN A 162 4.00 -0.24 6.24
C ASN A 162 3.54 -1.32 7.25
N ILE A 163 4.47 -2.17 7.70
CA ILE A 163 4.17 -3.22 8.70
C ILE A 163 3.62 -2.62 10.00
N ALA A 164 4.16 -1.49 10.47
CA ALA A 164 3.69 -0.86 11.71
C ALA A 164 2.20 -0.48 11.64
N TYR A 165 1.71 0.00 10.50
CA TYR A 165 0.28 0.25 10.31
C TYR A 165 -0.55 -1.02 10.34
N TRP A 166 -0.09 -2.08 9.65
CA TRP A 166 -0.79 -3.35 9.66
C TRP A 166 -0.78 -4.02 11.04
N ASP A 167 0.27 -3.82 11.83
CA ASP A 167 0.37 -4.26 13.22
C ASP A 167 -0.54 -3.51 14.18
N GLY A 168 -1.23 -2.45 13.72
CA GLY A 168 -1.98 -1.57 14.61
C GLY A 168 -1.09 -0.89 15.65
N SER A 169 0.20 -0.69 15.31
CA SER A 169 1.14 0.02 16.18
C SER A 169 0.71 1.48 16.38
N PHE A 170 1.27 2.16 17.37
CA PHE A 170 1.02 3.60 17.53
C PHE A 170 1.78 4.42 16.49
N TRP A 171 1.16 5.49 16.02
CA TRP A 171 1.79 6.46 15.13
C TRP A 171 1.38 7.89 15.49
N TRP A 172 2.31 8.81 15.27
CA TRP A 172 2.10 10.23 15.50
C TRP A 172 2.31 11.00 14.21
N GLY A 173 1.22 11.52 13.65
CA GLY A 173 1.21 12.35 12.46
C GLY A 173 1.52 13.82 12.76
N VAL A 174 2.44 14.39 11.98
CA VAL A 174 2.76 15.83 12.02
C VAL A 174 2.47 16.43 10.65
N GLY A 175 1.85 17.60 10.62
CA GLY A 175 1.48 18.29 9.38
C GLY A 175 -0.02 18.36 9.12
N ALA A 176 -0.39 19.12 8.10
CA ALA A 176 -1.77 19.31 7.69
C ALA A 176 -2.39 17.99 7.20
N GLY A 177 -3.59 17.67 7.68
CA GLY A 177 -4.30 16.42 7.35
C GLY A 177 -3.68 15.14 7.92
N ALA A 178 -2.56 15.23 8.64
CA ALA A 178 -1.92 14.06 9.23
C ALA A 178 -2.83 13.40 10.27
N HIS A 179 -2.82 12.06 10.30
CA HIS A 179 -3.56 11.25 11.25
C HIS A 179 -2.61 10.63 12.26
N SER A 180 -3.13 10.35 13.45
CA SER A 180 -2.39 9.79 14.56
C SER A 180 -3.23 8.77 15.30
N TYR A 181 -2.58 7.81 15.94
CA TYR A 181 -3.21 6.81 16.78
C TYR A 181 -2.34 6.48 17.99
N LEU A 182 -2.91 6.61 19.18
CA LEU A 182 -2.24 6.32 20.45
C LEU A 182 -3.27 5.91 21.49
N ASN A 183 -3.05 4.76 22.15
CA ASN A 183 -3.84 4.27 23.29
C ASN A 183 -5.36 4.34 23.08
N GLY A 184 -5.87 3.84 21.96
CA GLY A 184 -7.31 3.84 21.67
C GLY A 184 -7.88 5.18 21.20
N LYS A 185 -7.08 6.25 21.09
CA LYS A 185 -7.50 7.52 20.47
C LYS A 185 -6.92 7.63 19.07
N ARG A 186 -7.78 7.82 18.06
CA ARG A 186 -7.38 8.20 16.69
C ARG A 186 -7.81 9.64 16.43
N TRP A 187 -6.91 10.48 15.92
CA TRP A 187 -7.21 11.89 15.64
C TRP A 187 -6.55 12.37 14.36
N TRP A 188 -7.04 13.49 13.82
CA TRP A 188 -6.53 14.08 12.59
C TRP A 188 -6.44 15.59 12.67
N ASN A 189 -5.38 16.12 12.07
CA ASN A 189 -5.14 17.54 11.98
C ASN A 189 -6.04 18.19 10.93
N VAL A 190 -6.25 19.51 11.05
CA VAL A 190 -6.90 20.31 10.00
C VAL A 190 -6.25 20.04 8.63
N LYS A 191 -7.08 19.82 7.61
CA LYS A 191 -6.62 19.38 6.27
C LYS A 191 -5.89 20.49 5.51
N HIS A 192 -6.32 21.73 5.63
CA HIS A 192 -5.78 22.83 4.82
C HIS A 192 -4.45 23.34 5.40
N PRO A 193 -3.36 23.42 4.60
CA PRO A 193 -2.06 23.88 5.07
C PRO A 193 -2.07 25.24 5.78
N SER A 194 -2.82 26.22 5.26
CA SER A 194 -2.92 27.55 5.89
C SER A 194 -3.58 27.50 7.27
N SER A 195 -4.65 26.73 7.43
CA SER A 195 -5.33 26.58 8.73
C SER A 195 -4.47 25.82 9.75
N TYR A 196 -3.70 24.84 9.27
CA TYR A 196 -2.71 24.15 10.10
C TYR A 196 -1.65 25.13 10.60
N GLN A 197 -1.04 25.87 9.69
CA GLN A 197 0.00 26.85 10.01
C GLN A 197 -0.49 27.92 11.00
N GLU A 198 -1.69 28.46 10.78
CA GLU A 198 -2.29 29.46 11.67
C GLU A 198 -2.42 28.94 13.11
N LYS A 199 -2.96 27.73 13.29
CA LYS A 199 -3.09 27.09 14.61
C LYS A 199 -1.73 26.92 15.29
N ILE A 200 -0.74 26.41 14.57
CA ILE A 200 0.62 26.20 15.11
C ILE A 200 1.26 27.53 15.54
N LEU A 201 1.17 28.57 14.70
CA LEU A 201 1.74 29.89 15.02
C LEU A 201 1.07 30.57 16.21
N GLN A 202 -0.20 30.24 16.49
CA GLN A 202 -0.93 30.71 17.66
C GLN A 202 -0.72 29.83 18.92
N GLY A 203 0.14 28.80 18.85
CA GLY A 203 0.36 27.85 19.95
C GLY A 203 -0.86 26.98 20.26
N GLN A 204 -1.78 26.80 19.30
CA GLN A 204 -2.98 25.99 19.44
C GLN A 204 -2.79 24.58 18.89
N SER A 205 -3.58 23.63 19.38
CA SER A 205 -3.62 22.29 18.81
C SER A 205 -4.13 22.31 17.36
N PRO A 206 -3.44 21.63 16.42
CA PRO A 206 -3.89 21.44 15.06
C PRO A 206 -5.00 20.38 14.90
N GLU A 207 -5.35 19.66 15.98
CA GLU A 207 -6.40 18.62 15.99
C GLU A 207 -7.73 19.22 15.50
N LEU A 208 -8.27 18.65 14.42
CA LEU A 208 -9.59 19.01 13.89
C LEU A 208 -10.68 18.23 14.62
N SER A 209 -10.48 16.92 14.77
CA SER A 209 -11.41 16.01 15.44
C SER A 209 -10.69 14.70 15.79
N HIS A 210 -11.36 13.84 16.55
CA HIS A 210 -10.88 12.55 16.98
C HIS A 210 -12.03 11.58 17.21
N GLU A 211 -11.68 10.32 17.37
CA GLU A 211 -12.53 9.26 17.89
C GLU A 211 -11.81 8.47 18.99
N LEU A 212 -12.62 7.84 19.83
CA LEU A 212 -12.17 6.90 20.86
C LEU A 212 -12.66 5.52 20.44
N LEU A 213 -11.73 4.60 20.26
CA LEU A 213 -12.01 3.24 19.81
C LEU A 213 -12.48 2.40 20.98
N THR A 214 -13.60 1.72 20.80
CA THR A 214 -14.09 0.73 21.78
C THR A 214 -13.26 -0.56 21.68
N PRO A 215 -13.31 -1.44 22.69
CA PRO A 215 -12.72 -2.77 22.60
C PRO A 215 -13.18 -3.56 21.37
N GLU A 216 -14.44 -3.41 20.97
CA GLU A 216 -15.02 -4.02 19.78
C GLU A 216 -14.36 -3.46 18.51
N ASN A 217 -14.23 -2.13 18.40
CA ASN A 217 -13.54 -1.52 17.25
C ASN A 217 -12.09 -2.02 17.13
N LEU A 218 -11.38 -2.14 18.24
CA LEU A 218 -10.00 -2.64 18.23
C LEU A 218 -9.92 -4.12 17.82
N SER A 219 -10.90 -4.93 18.23
CA SER A 219 -11.00 -6.33 17.83
C SER A 219 -11.27 -6.47 16.32
N ASP A 220 -12.19 -5.68 15.79
CA ASP A 220 -12.51 -5.71 14.36
C ASP A 220 -11.35 -5.16 13.52
N GLU A 221 -10.71 -4.08 13.96
CA GLU A 221 -9.52 -3.53 13.31
C GLU A 221 -8.36 -4.52 13.32
N PHE A 222 -8.15 -5.27 14.41
CA PHE A 222 -7.14 -6.33 14.44
C PHE A 222 -7.38 -7.36 13.35
N ILE A 223 -8.61 -7.86 13.20
CA ILE A 223 -8.96 -8.83 12.14
C ILE A 223 -8.77 -8.20 10.77
N MET A 224 -9.30 -6.99 10.57
CA MET A 224 -9.18 -6.24 9.33
C MET A 224 -7.71 -6.09 8.91
N LEU A 225 -6.82 -5.70 9.81
CA LEU A 225 -5.44 -5.43 9.45
C LEU A 225 -4.61 -6.72 9.31
N GLN A 226 -4.70 -7.65 10.27
CA GLN A 226 -3.81 -8.81 10.31
C GLN A 226 -4.11 -9.86 9.24
N ILE A 227 -5.37 -10.02 8.82
CA ILE A 227 -5.72 -10.97 7.73
C ILE A 227 -5.06 -10.60 6.40
N ARG A 228 -4.75 -9.31 6.20
CA ARG A 228 -4.12 -8.78 4.98
C ARG A 228 -2.59 -8.95 4.97
N ARG A 229 -2.02 -9.57 6.01
CA ARG A 229 -0.59 -9.87 6.11
C ARG A 229 -0.30 -11.34 5.85
N ARG A 230 0.95 -11.63 5.45
CA ARG A 230 1.40 -13.02 5.25
C ARG A 230 1.42 -13.82 6.55
N GLU A 231 1.67 -13.17 7.69
CA GLU A 231 1.67 -13.80 9.01
C GLU A 231 0.27 -14.24 9.47
N GLY A 232 -0.77 -13.60 8.92
CA GLY A 232 -2.17 -13.88 9.18
C GLY A 232 -2.58 -13.74 10.65
N ILE A 233 -3.63 -14.46 11.02
CA ILE A 233 -4.22 -14.42 12.36
C ILE A 233 -4.12 -15.80 13.02
N LEU A 234 -3.56 -15.87 14.22
CA LEU A 234 -3.61 -17.09 15.03
C LEU A 234 -5.04 -17.39 15.47
N HIS A 235 -5.44 -18.66 15.45
CA HIS A 235 -6.80 -19.08 15.82
C HIS A 235 -7.19 -18.69 17.25
N ASN A 236 -6.23 -18.56 18.18
CA ASN A 236 -6.50 -18.13 19.55
C ASN A 236 -6.90 -16.65 19.68
N HIS A 237 -6.76 -15.86 18.61
CA HIS A 237 -7.29 -14.49 18.52
C HIS A 237 -8.69 -14.44 17.91
N LEU A 238 -9.26 -15.59 17.52
CA LEU A 238 -10.58 -15.69 16.92
C LEU A 238 -11.53 -16.42 17.88
N ASN A 239 -12.78 -15.99 17.93
CA ASN A 239 -13.82 -16.71 18.66
C ASN A 239 -14.39 -17.88 17.82
N SER A 240 -15.17 -18.76 18.44
CA SER A 240 -15.72 -19.94 17.76
C SER A 240 -16.60 -19.62 16.54
N ALA A 241 -17.32 -18.50 16.54
CA ALA A 241 -18.15 -18.09 15.40
C ALA A 241 -17.28 -17.64 14.22
N GLN A 242 -16.20 -16.89 14.50
CA GLN A 242 -15.22 -16.46 13.50
C GLN A 242 -14.47 -17.65 12.90
N ILE A 243 -14.08 -18.64 13.71
CA ILE A 243 -13.47 -19.88 13.22
C ILE A 243 -14.44 -20.63 12.30
N ALA A 244 -15.69 -20.84 12.72
CA ALA A 244 -16.69 -21.52 11.89
C ALA A 244 -16.92 -20.81 10.55
N LYS A 245 -16.94 -19.46 10.55
CA LYS A 245 -17.03 -18.68 9.31
C LYS A 245 -15.78 -18.80 8.44
N ALA A 246 -14.59 -18.79 9.04
CA ALA A 246 -13.34 -18.98 8.33
C ALA A 246 -13.24 -20.38 7.68
N GLU A 247 -13.78 -21.43 8.30
CA GLU A 247 -13.84 -22.78 7.72
C GLU A 247 -14.63 -22.83 6.40
N GLU A 248 -15.69 -22.01 6.26
CA GLU A 248 -16.41 -21.88 4.98
C GLU A 248 -15.48 -21.38 3.87
N PHE A 249 -14.65 -20.37 4.17
CA PHE A 249 -13.67 -19.82 3.22
C PHE A 249 -12.50 -20.78 2.95
N LEU A 250 -12.06 -21.54 3.95
CA LEU A 250 -11.09 -22.61 3.78
C LEU A 250 -11.59 -23.66 2.81
N SER A 251 -12.81 -24.16 3.01
CA SER A 251 -13.42 -25.19 2.14
C SER A 251 -13.58 -24.72 0.69
N SER A 252 -13.71 -23.41 0.49
CA SER A 252 -13.82 -22.76 -0.82
C SER A 252 -12.47 -22.39 -1.44
N GLY A 253 -11.34 -22.70 -0.79
CA GLY A 253 -9.98 -22.45 -1.29
C GLY A 253 -9.46 -21.02 -1.09
N PHE A 254 -10.16 -20.17 -0.33
CA PHE A 254 -9.76 -18.79 -0.09
C PHE A 254 -8.78 -18.62 1.09
N LEU A 255 -8.54 -19.68 1.86
CA LEU A 255 -7.52 -19.70 2.91
C LEU A 255 -6.45 -20.75 2.60
N ASP A 256 -5.21 -20.46 3.00
CA ASP A 256 -4.08 -21.37 2.84
C ASP A 256 -4.22 -22.56 3.79
N SER A 257 -4.40 -23.77 3.22
CA SER A 257 -4.68 -24.98 4.00
C SER A 257 -3.50 -25.42 4.87
N ALA A 258 -2.26 -25.15 4.46
CA ALA A 258 -1.08 -25.47 5.25
C ALA A 258 -1.01 -24.59 6.51
N SER A 259 -1.16 -23.27 6.35
CA SER A 259 -1.22 -22.33 7.48
C SER A 259 -2.37 -22.65 8.43
N TRP A 260 -3.51 -23.10 7.91
CA TRP A 260 -4.64 -23.50 8.74
C TRP A 260 -4.32 -24.69 9.66
N GLN A 261 -3.54 -25.68 9.18
CA GLN A 261 -3.08 -26.81 10.00
C GLN A 261 -2.15 -26.35 11.14
N ASP A 262 -1.43 -25.26 10.92
CA ASP A 262 -0.59 -24.59 11.92
C ASP A 262 -1.38 -23.58 12.79
N MET A 263 -2.71 -23.67 12.81
CA MET A 263 -3.62 -22.81 13.58
C MET A 263 -3.51 -21.34 13.21
N ARG A 264 -3.29 -21.05 11.92
CA ARG A 264 -3.22 -19.69 11.35
C ARG A 264 -4.21 -19.52 10.20
N LEU A 265 -5.01 -18.47 10.29
CA LEU A 265 -5.82 -17.96 9.19
C LEU A 265 -4.91 -17.07 8.31
N VAL A 266 -4.53 -17.58 7.14
CA VAL A 266 -3.77 -16.84 6.13
C VAL A 266 -4.53 -16.93 4.81
N LEU A 267 -4.66 -15.81 4.11
CA LEU A 267 -5.33 -15.77 2.80
C LEU A 267 -4.53 -16.59 1.78
N SER A 268 -5.24 -17.38 0.96
CA SER A 268 -4.66 -17.96 -0.24
C SER A 268 -4.45 -16.88 -1.30
N ARG A 269 -3.84 -17.24 -2.44
CA ARG A 269 -3.71 -16.33 -3.58
C ARG A 269 -5.06 -15.74 -4.01
N ASP A 270 -6.09 -16.58 -4.11
CA ASP A 270 -7.44 -16.16 -4.49
C ASP A 270 -8.17 -15.47 -3.32
N GLY A 271 -7.87 -15.85 -2.08
CA GLY A 271 -8.41 -15.19 -0.89
C GLY A 271 -8.05 -13.71 -0.82
N ARG A 272 -6.86 -13.33 -1.27
CA ARG A 272 -6.41 -11.93 -1.31
C ARG A 272 -7.28 -11.06 -2.23
N LEU A 273 -7.84 -11.64 -3.30
CA LEU A 273 -8.72 -10.92 -4.23
C LEU A 273 -10.05 -10.53 -3.60
N ILE A 274 -10.48 -11.26 -2.57
CA ILE A 274 -11.75 -11.04 -1.88
C ILE A 274 -11.56 -10.74 -0.38
N ALA A 275 -10.38 -10.25 0.01
CA ALA A 275 -10.02 -10.01 1.40
C ALA A 275 -11.08 -9.15 2.13
N ASP A 276 -11.59 -8.11 1.47
CA ASP A 276 -12.62 -7.23 2.02
C ASP A 276 -13.92 -7.96 2.35
N LYS A 277 -14.33 -8.91 1.49
CA LYS A 277 -15.50 -9.75 1.74
C LYS A 277 -15.26 -10.65 2.95
N ILE A 278 -14.10 -11.31 3.03
CA ILE A 278 -13.77 -12.20 4.14
C ILE A 278 -13.76 -11.43 5.45
N VAL A 279 -13.13 -10.25 5.47
CA VAL A 279 -13.10 -9.36 6.64
C VAL A 279 -14.51 -9.02 7.09
N ARG A 280 -15.38 -8.59 6.18
CA ARG A 280 -16.77 -8.21 6.50
C ARG A 280 -17.57 -9.33 7.14
N GLU A 281 -17.30 -10.59 6.80
CA GLU A 281 -17.99 -11.74 7.38
C GLU A 281 -17.35 -12.21 8.72
N LEU A 282 -16.11 -11.79 9.02
CA LEU A 282 -15.39 -12.16 10.24
C LEU A 282 -15.49 -11.10 11.35
N VAL A 283 -15.63 -9.82 11.01
CA VAL A 283 -15.92 -8.76 11.98
C VAL A 283 -17.38 -8.87 12.46
N LEU A 284 -17.65 -8.43 13.69
CA LEU A 284 -18.94 -8.63 14.37
C LEU A 284 -19.92 -7.46 14.19
#